data_AF-A0A1B3SKP8-F1
#
_entry.id   AF-A0A1B3SKP8-F1
#
_cell.length_a   1.000
_cell.length_b   1.000
_cell.length_c   1.000
_cell.angle_alpha   90.00
_cell.angle_beta   90.00
_cell.angle_gamma   90.00
#
_symmetry.space_group_name_H-M   'P 1'
#
loop_
_entity.id
_entity.type
_entity.pdbx_description
1 polymer ?
#
loop_
_entity_poly.entity_id
_entity_poly.type
_entity_poly.pdbx_seq_one_letter_code
_entity_poly.pdbx_strand_id
1 'polypeptide(L)' 'MNNKNFTEVLEDIKSISKKLNDSETSMEESIELFKQGSELIKIAKKQLDSLEGEVKKVLDDNNLEDFK' A
#
# COMPACT_ATOMS: atom_id res chain seq x y z
N MET A 1 16.99 -0.19 -5.19
CA MET A 1 15.86 0.28 -4.35
C MET A 1 14.99 -0.93 -4.09
N ASN A 2 14.80 -1.32 -2.83
CA ASN A 2 13.97 -2.48 -2.49
C ASN A 2 12.53 -2.21 -2.92
N ASN A 3 12.05 -2.93 -3.94
CA ASN A 3 10.63 -2.98 -4.26
C ASN A 3 9.94 -3.83 -3.20
N LYS A 4 9.45 -3.20 -2.12
CA LYS A 4 8.62 -3.87 -1.12
C LYS A 4 7.29 -4.28 -1.75
N ASN A 5 6.86 -5.52 -1.51
CA ASN A 5 5.55 -5.99 -1.93
C ASN A 5 4.43 -5.41 -1.04
N PHE A 6 3.18 -5.56 -1.48
CA PHE A 6 2.02 -4.99 -0.78
C PHE A 6 1.94 -5.39 0.70
N THR A 7 2.20 -6.66 1.01
CA THR A 7 2.18 -7.17 2.39
C THR A 7 3.25 -6.52 3.24
N GLU A 8 4.46 -6.36 2.72
CA GLU A 8 5.56 -5.68 3.43
C GLU A 8 5.24 -4.21 3.69
N VAL A 9 4.64 -3.52 2.72
CA VAL A 9 4.18 -2.13 2.88
C VAL A 9 3.09 -2.04 3.96
N LEU A 10 2.16 -2.99 4.00
CA LEU A 10 1.14 -3.04 5.04
C LEU A 10 1.73 -3.27 6.44
N GLU A 11 2.74 -4.14 6.58
CA GLU A 11 3.41 -4.37 7.86
C GLU A 11 4.16 -3.13 8.34
N ASP A 12 4.80 -2.38 7.44
CA ASP A 12 5.40 -1.08 7.79
C ASP A 12 4.35 -0.08 8.28
N ILE A 13 3.19 0.01 7.61
CA ILE A 13 2.08 0.89 8.02
C ILE A 13 1.58 0.51 9.42
N LYS A 14 1.41 -0.78 9.70
CA LYS A 14 1.01 -1.27 11.04
C LYS A 14 2.06 -0.91 12.09
N SER A 15 3.34 -1.06 11.77
CA SER A 15 4.44 -0.71 12.67
C SER A 15 4.45 0.78 13.01
N ILE A 16 4.27 1.64 12.00
CA ILE A 16 4.13 3.10 12.19
C ILE A 16 2.91 3.42 13.05
N SER A 17 1.76 2.81 12.75
CA SER A 17 0.54 3.01 13.55
C SER A 17 0.73 2.59 15.00
N LYS A 18 1.46 1.50 15.27
CA LYS A 18 1.79 1.08 16.62
C LYS A 18 2.65 2.12 17.34
N LYS A 19 3.70 2.64 16.68
CA LYS A 19 4.56 3.69 17.25
C LYS A 19 3.80 4.97 17.54
N LEU A 20 2.93 5.42 16.62
CA LEU A 20 2.10 6.61 16.84
C LEU A 20 1.15 6.50 18.05
N ASN A 21 0.81 5.28 18.47
CA ASN A 21 -0.01 5.03 19.65
C ASN A 21 0.81 4.76 20.93
N ASP A 22 2.14 4.76 20.83
CA ASP A 22 3.03 4.56 21.96
C ASP A 22 3.21 5.88 22.72
N SER A 23 3.06 5.84 24.05
CA SER A 23 3.20 7.00 24.92
C SER A 23 4.63 7.55 25.00
N GLU A 24 5.62 6.74 24.63
CA GLU A 24 7.03 7.14 24.58
C GLU A 24 7.40 7.87 23.27
N THR A 25 6.51 7.89 22.28
CA THR A 25 6.77 8.58 21.01
C THR A 25 6.66 10.09 21.18
N SER A 26 7.74 10.80 20.88
CA SER A 26 7.77 12.26 20.95
C SER A 26 6.87 12.92 19.89
N MET A 27 6.57 14.20 20.06
CA MET A 27 5.79 14.97 19.08
C MET A 27 6.54 15.06 17.74
N GLU A 28 7.85 15.30 17.79
CA GLU A 28 8.70 15.38 16.61
C GLU A 28 8.74 14.06 15.84
N GLU A 29 8.88 12.94 16.55
CA GLU A 29 8.81 11.60 15.95
C GLU A 29 7.42 11.30 15.39
N SER A 30 6.36 11.72 16.07
CA SER A 30 4.98 11.55 15.61
C SER A 30 4.74 12.23 14.28
N ILE A 31 5.28 13.45 14.08
CA ILE A 31 5.18 14.18 12.81
C ILE A 31 5.89 13.42 11.69
N GLU A 32 7.08 12.87 11.96
CA GLU A 32 7.85 12.13 10.97
C GLU A 32 7.20 10.79 10.62
N LEU A 33 6.75 10.04 11.63
CA LEU A 33 6.00 8.80 11.48
C LEU A 33 4.71 9.03 10.66
N PHE A 34 4.00 10.13 10.90
CA PHE A 34 2.80 10.47 10.13
C PHE A 34 3.12 10.72 8.64
N LYS A 35 4.19 11.45 8.33
CA LYS A 35 4.63 11.67 6.95
C LYS A 35 5.00 10.36 6.26
N GLN A 36 5.78 9.52 6.95
CA GLN A 36 6.19 8.21 6.45
C GLN A 36 4.99 7.29 6.21
N GLY A 37 4.07 7.21 7.18
CA GLY A 37 2.84 6.43 7.06
C GLY A 37 1.97 6.91 5.90
N SER A 38 1.84 8.23 5.71
CA SER A 38 1.10 8.82 4.60
C SER A 38 1.69 8.44 3.24
N GLU A 39 3.01 8.39 3.11
CA GLU A 39 3.67 8.00 1.86
C GLU A 39 3.50 6.50 1.58
N LEU A 40 3.63 5.65 2.61
CA LEU A 40 3.39 4.20 2.47
C LEU A 40 1.94 3.90 2.08
N ILE A 41 0.97 4.62 2.63
CA ILE A 41 -0.44 4.48 2.23
C ILE A 41 -0.63 4.79 0.74
N LYS A 42 0.04 5.83 0.20
CA LYS A 42 0.00 6.12 -1.24
C LYS A 42 0.62 4.98 -2.07
N ILE A 43 1.72 4.40 -1.60
CA ILE A 43 2.38 3.27 -2.28
C ILE A 43 1.44 2.06 -2.30
N ALA A 44 0.85 1.70 -1.15
CA ALA A 44 -0.09 0.60 -1.03
C ALA A 44 -1.30 0.80 -1.95
N LYS A 45 -1.84 2.02 -2.02
CA LYS A 45 -2.94 2.34 -2.93
C LYS A 45 -2.57 2.13 -4.40
N LYS A 46 -1.39 2.62 -4.83
CA LYS A 46 -0.91 2.39 -6.20
C LYS A 46 -0.72 0.92 -6.54
N GLN A 47 -0.24 0.12 -5.57
CA GLN A 47 -0.08 -1.32 -5.76
C GLN A 47 -1.44 -2.02 -5.92
N LEU A 48 -2.45 -1.64 -5.13
CA LEU A 48 -3.82 -2.13 -5.30
C LEU A 48 -4.41 -1.73 -6.65
N ASP A 49 -4.28 -0.47 -7.06
CA ASP A 49 -4.78 0.01 -8.35
C ASP A 49 -4.14 -0.75 -9.52
N SER A 50 -2.83 -1.08 -9.42
CA SER A 50 -2.12 -1.90 -10.41
C SER A 50 -2.67 -3.33 -10.47
N LEU A 51 -2.81 -3.98 -9.32
CA LEU A 51 -3.35 -5.34 -9.23
C LEU A 51 -4.79 -5.42 -9.75
N GLU A 52 -5.63 -4.44 -9.41
CA GLU A 52 -6.99 -4.35 -9.92
C GLU A 52 -6.99 -4.19 -11.45
N GLY A 53 -6.11 -3.34 -11.99
CA GLY A 53 -5.95 -3.14 -13.43
C GLY A 53 -5.49 -4.42 -14.16
N GLU A 54 -4.56 -5.17 -13.56
CA GLU A 54 -4.09 -6.45 -14.10
C GLU A 54 -5.20 -7.50 -14.09
N VAL A 55 -5.94 -7.62 -12.98
CA VAL A 55 -7.09 -8.54 -12.89
C VAL A 55 -8.17 -8.17 -13.91
N LYS A 56 -8.50 -6.89 -14.05
CA LYS A 56 -9.47 -6.42 -15.06
C LYS A 56 -9.03 -6.78 -16.47
N LYS A 57 -7.76 -6.53 -16.83
CA LYS A 57 -7.22 -6.92 -18.14
C LYS A 57 -7.32 -8.41 -18.39
N VAL A 58 -6.96 -9.24 -17.41
CA VAL A 58 -7.09 -10.70 -17.54
C VAL A 58 -8.55 -11.11 -17.72
N LEU A 59 -9.49 -10.51 -17.00
CA LEU A 59 -10.92 -10.80 -17.17
C LEU A 59 -11.45 -10.33 -18.54
N ASP A 60 -11.01 -9.17 -19.02
CA ASP A 60 -11.38 -8.64 -20.33
C ASP A 60 -10.78 -9.48 -21.46
N ASP A 61 -9.51 -9.91 -21.33
CA ASP A 61 -8.83 -10.78 -22.29
C ASP A 61 -9.47 -12.19 -22.34
N ASN A 62 -9.93 -12.74 -21.20
CA ASN A 62 -10.69 -13.99 -21.19
C ASN A 62 -12.13 -13.82 -21.73
N ASN A 63 -12.68 -12.61 -21.73
CA ASN A 63 -13.98 -12.32 -22.37
C ASN A 63 -13.85 -12.06 -23.88
N LEU A 64 -12.64 -11.85 -24.42
CA LEU A 64 -12.42 -11.69 -25.86
C LEU A 64 -12.52 -13.01 -26.65
N GLU A 65 -12.72 -14.16 -26.00
CA GLU A 65 -13.06 -15.42 -26.68
C GLU A 65 -14.55 -15.62 -26.96
N ASP A 66 -15.45 -14.72 -26.54
CA ASP A 66 -16.83 -14.73 -27.04
C ASP A 66 -16.93 -13.93 -28.35
N PHE A 67 -16.38 -14.51 -29.43
CA PHE A 67 -16.73 -14.11 -30.79
C PHE A 67 -18.19 -14.46 -31.10
N LYS A 68 -19.00 -13.43 -31.35
CA LYS A 68 -19.99 -13.43 -32.44
C LYS A 68 -20.09 -12.05 -33.09
#